data_AF-A0A5E4WIG3-F1
#
_entry.id   AF-A0A5E4WIG3-F1
#
_cell.length_a   1.000
_cell.length_b   1.000
_cell.length_c   1.000
_cell.angle_alpha   90.00
_cell.angle_beta   90.00
_cell.angle_gamma   90.00
#
_symmetry.space_group_name_H-M   'P 1'
#
loop_
_entity.id
_entity.type
_entity.pdbx_description
1 polymer ?
#
loop_
_entity_poly.entity_id
_entity_poly.type
_entity_poly.pdbx_seq_one_letter_code
_entity_poly.pdbx_strand_id
1 'polypeptide(L)'
;MSDAQQTTGKSFGSMDSMAGADVQGGGGRLRRRDFLMRTLAIGGSGLMLATMKAWGVDLASVRTSPPRLSGSGRGKRVVILGAGLAGMTAAYELSKLGYQCEIVEARGFAGGRCQTARRGFELTELGGERQVCNFDEGQYINHGPWRIPFCQQSTLHYTREFGVPLELFNNDNDAAYVYKENIDGPLAGKRLRQFEIKADMRGYTDELFAKTLRAGKLNDQLNEGDKALLLDYLVHEGYLNKKDLDYKGTSARGYKTYPGVQAGELTDPLQFGDLLKSKLGNIYRSANDIEQQKTMLQAVGGMDHVAKAFEARTKKMIRYNTEVVSLRNTDSGVVLQCKDTRTGAGRTIKGDFCLCTIPLSVLKQIDTDFSDGFKDAMQVAYEPVGKLGVQMKRRFWEEDHFIYGGHIQTDIKGATLISLPSTNWQGQKGTLLSYYNFGAMAAQVSAMSLKERTDFGLAAGEKVFPGQYRDSAESSFSVAWHRVKYNLGGWADWSEAGRRTAYPRLLKGEGRTLLAGEHMSHLNGWQAGAIESAWYQIEQLHARLSA
;
A
#
# COMPACT_ATOMS: atom_id res chain seq x y z
N MET A 1 -5.48 -39.82 -47.06
CA MET A 1 -5.00 -40.48 -45.83
C MET A 1 -5.27 -39.50 -44.70
N SER A 2 -6.51 -39.39 -44.20
CA SER A 2 -7.17 -40.32 -43.24
C SER A 2 -6.39 -40.38 -41.93
N ASP A 3 -6.93 -40.28 -40.73
CA ASP A 3 -8.29 -40.19 -40.19
C ASP A 3 -8.05 -39.88 -38.68
N ALA A 4 -8.71 -38.92 -38.04
CA ALA A 4 -10.03 -39.03 -37.40
C ALA A 4 -9.95 -39.13 -35.86
N GLN A 5 -10.66 -38.18 -35.22
CA GLN A 5 -11.68 -38.41 -34.17
C GLN A 5 -11.21 -38.94 -32.79
N GLN A 6 -11.80 -38.56 -31.64
CA GLN A 6 -13.12 -38.01 -31.34
C GLN A 6 -13.21 -37.55 -29.87
N THR A 7 -14.09 -36.56 -29.61
CA THR A 7 -15.01 -36.41 -28.44
C THR A 7 -14.47 -36.11 -27.03
N THR A 8 -15.15 -35.36 -26.14
CA THR A 8 -16.55 -34.88 -26.05
C THR A 8 -16.60 -33.52 -25.32
N GLY A 9 -17.55 -32.66 -25.71
CA GLY A 9 -17.98 -31.49 -24.94
C GLY A 9 -19.15 -31.79 -24.01
N LYS A 10 -19.42 -30.87 -23.07
CA LYS A 10 -20.74 -30.66 -22.46
C LYS A 10 -20.98 -29.17 -22.23
N SER A 11 -22.16 -28.74 -22.65
CA SER A 11 -22.65 -27.36 -22.70
C SER A 11 -23.07 -26.83 -21.34
N PHE A 12 -22.95 -25.52 -21.18
CA PHE A 12 -23.62 -24.72 -20.15
C PHE A 12 -25.13 -24.68 -20.43
N GLY A 13 -25.94 -25.10 -19.45
CA GLY A 13 -27.38 -24.89 -19.42
C GLY A 13 -27.73 -23.80 -18.41
N SER A 14 -28.51 -22.82 -18.86
CA SER A 14 -29.13 -21.76 -18.07
C SER A 14 -30.10 -22.31 -17.02
N MET A 15 -30.08 -21.76 -15.80
CA MET A 15 -31.13 -21.97 -14.80
C MET A 15 -31.85 -20.64 -14.55
N ASP A 16 -32.97 -20.46 -15.23
CA ASP A 16 -34.13 -19.74 -14.70
C ASP A 16 -35.29 -20.74 -14.62
N SER A 17 -36.19 -20.50 -13.67
CA SER A 17 -37.38 -21.28 -13.27
C SER A 17 -37.17 -22.37 -12.20
N MET A 18 -37.50 -22.01 -10.96
CA MET A 18 -38.54 -22.70 -10.18
C MET A 18 -38.87 -21.85 -8.94
N ALA A 19 -39.90 -21.02 -9.08
CA ALA A 19 -40.69 -20.55 -7.96
C ALA A 19 -41.60 -21.71 -7.48
N GLY A 20 -41.75 -21.84 -6.16
CA GLY A 20 -42.83 -22.59 -5.54
C GLY A 20 -42.49 -24.00 -5.06
N ALA A 21 -41.95 -24.10 -3.85
CA ALA A 21 -42.25 -25.20 -2.94
C ALA A 21 -41.97 -24.74 -1.50
N ASP A 22 -43.04 -24.47 -0.76
CA ASP A 22 -43.01 -24.19 0.68
C ASP A 22 -42.43 -25.39 1.43
N VAL A 23 -41.40 -25.15 2.24
CA VAL A 23 -41.02 -26.04 3.34
C VAL A 23 -41.28 -25.30 4.64
N GLN A 24 -42.44 -25.56 5.23
CA GLN A 24 -42.70 -25.28 6.64
C GLN A 24 -41.92 -26.27 7.50
N GLY A 25 -40.90 -25.77 8.20
CA GLY A 25 -40.19 -26.50 9.25
C GLY A 25 -39.55 -25.47 10.20
N GLY A 26 -39.98 -25.48 11.46
CA GLY A 26 -39.58 -24.50 12.47
C GLY A 26 -38.07 -24.43 12.68
N GLY A 27 -37.49 -23.27 12.37
CA GLY A 27 -36.10 -22.93 12.67
C GLY A 27 -35.88 -21.46 12.37
N GLY A 28 -35.69 -20.63 13.39
CA GLY A 28 -35.47 -19.20 13.22
C GLY A 28 -34.35 -18.94 12.22
N ARG A 29 -34.60 -18.11 11.20
CA ARG A 29 -33.61 -17.69 10.19
C ARG A 29 -32.34 -17.22 10.91
N LEU A 30 -31.29 -18.04 10.86
CA LEU A 30 -29.96 -17.65 11.33
C LEU A 30 -29.52 -16.42 10.54
N ARG A 31 -29.32 -15.29 11.22
CA ARG A 31 -28.83 -14.08 10.56
C ARG A 31 -27.35 -14.27 10.22
N ARG A 32 -26.87 -13.66 9.13
CA ARG A 32 -25.45 -13.74 8.70
C ARG A 32 -24.47 -13.42 9.85
N ARG A 33 -24.82 -12.45 10.70
CA ARG A 33 -24.04 -12.10 11.90
C ARG A 33 -23.98 -13.25 12.90
N ASP A 34 -25.09 -13.92 13.18
CA ASP A 34 -25.15 -15.01 14.15
C ASP A 34 -24.37 -16.23 13.65
N PHE A 35 -24.42 -16.48 12.34
CA PHE A 35 -23.61 -17.52 11.71
C PHE A 35 -22.12 -17.21 11.82
N LEU A 36 -21.68 -16.00 11.43
CA LEU A 36 -20.27 -15.59 11.52
C LEU A 36 -19.74 -15.62 12.96
N MET A 37 -20.54 -15.19 13.94
CA MET A 37 -20.15 -15.24 15.36
C MET A 37 -20.05 -16.69 15.86
N ARG A 38 -20.89 -17.61 15.39
CA ARG A 38 -20.77 -19.05 15.70
C ARG A 38 -19.57 -19.67 15.01
N THR A 39 -19.28 -19.32 13.76
CA THR A 39 -18.09 -19.76 13.03
C THR A 39 -16.80 -19.28 13.71
N LEU A 40 -16.77 -18.03 14.19
CA LEU A 40 -15.68 -17.49 15.00
C LEU A 40 -15.51 -18.25 16.32
N ALA A 41 -16.62 -18.58 16.99
CA ALA A 41 -16.59 -19.31 18.27
C ALA A 41 -16.11 -20.77 18.14
N ILE A 42 -16.41 -21.44 17.02
CA ILE A 42 -16.12 -22.87 16.83
C ILE A 42 -14.77 -23.09 16.15
N GLY A 43 -14.43 -22.30 15.13
CA GLY A 43 -13.24 -22.51 14.29
C GLY A 43 -12.23 -21.37 14.32
N GLY A 44 -12.41 -20.41 15.22
CA GLY A 44 -11.56 -19.23 15.32
C GLY A 44 -11.63 -18.34 14.07
N SER A 45 -10.68 -17.42 13.99
CA SER A 45 -10.59 -16.42 12.93
C SER A 45 -10.32 -17.01 11.55
N GLY A 46 -9.58 -18.12 11.47
CA GLY A 46 -9.28 -18.82 10.22
C GLY A 46 -10.52 -19.39 9.51
N LEU A 47 -11.45 -19.99 10.25
CA LEU A 47 -12.69 -20.52 9.66
C LEU A 47 -13.67 -19.40 9.28
N MET A 48 -13.72 -18.32 10.07
CA MET A 48 -14.46 -17.11 9.73
C MET A 48 -13.94 -16.49 8.42
N LEU A 49 -12.61 -16.40 8.26
CA LEU A 49 -11.95 -15.89 7.05
C LEU A 49 -12.33 -16.70 5.80
N ALA A 50 -12.25 -18.03 5.88
CA ALA A 50 -12.65 -18.92 4.79
C ALA A 50 -14.13 -18.76 4.42
N THR A 51 -14.99 -18.57 5.42
CA THR A 51 -16.43 -18.34 5.25
C THR A 51 -16.74 -17.00 4.59
N MET A 52 -16.08 -15.92 5.02
CA MET A 52 -16.27 -14.59 4.43
C MET A 52 -15.79 -14.55 2.98
N LYS A 53 -14.66 -15.20 2.69
CA LYS A 53 -14.16 -15.37 1.32
C LYS A 53 -15.12 -16.19 0.46
N ALA A 54 -15.70 -17.27 0.98
CA ALA A 54 -16.72 -18.06 0.28
C ALA A 54 -18.01 -17.26 -0.02
N TRP A 55 -18.29 -16.22 0.77
CA TRP A 55 -19.41 -15.30 0.56
C TRP A 55 -19.04 -14.07 -0.29
N GLY A 56 -17.86 -14.05 -0.92
CA GLY A 56 -17.42 -12.95 -1.78
C GLY A 56 -17.13 -11.65 -1.01
N VAL A 57 -16.98 -11.72 0.31
CA VAL A 57 -16.60 -10.58 1.15
C VAL A 57 -15.08 -10.53 1.20
N ASP A 58 -14.49 -9.79 0.26
CA ASP A 58 -13.07 -9.46 0.25
C ASP A 58 -12.90 -8.10 0.94
N LEU A 59 -12.47 -8.12 2.21
CA LEU A 59 -12.17 -6.89 2.96
C LEU A 59 -10.68 -6.61 2.85
N ALA A 60 -10.32 -5.38 2.46
CA ALA A 60 -8.95 -4.88 2.46
C ALA A 60 -8.27 -4.85 3.86
N SER A 61 -9.05 -5.08 4.92
CA SER A 61 -8.58 -5.44 6.26
C SER A 61 -9.63 -6.34 6.86
N VAL A 62 -9.28 -7.58 7.20
CA VAL A 62 -10.30 -8.54 7.65
C VAL A 62 -10.61 -8.37 9.13
N ARG A 63 -9.77 -7.64 9.88
CA ARG A 63 -9.88 -7.47 11.33
C ARG A 63 -9.81 -6.00 11.73
N THR A 64 -10.79 -5.57 12.53
CA THR A 64 -10.90 -4.18 13.03
C THR A 64 -10.34 -4.00 14.44
N SER A 65 -9.93 -5.08 15.10
CA SER A 65 -9.41 -5.10 16.47
C SER A 65 -8.56 -6.35 16.72
N PRO A 66 -7.66 -6.32 17.72
CA PRO A 66 -6.85 -7.46 18.12
C PRO A 66 -7.72 -8.64 18.58
N PRO A 67 -7.19 -9.87 18.51
CA PRO A 67 -7.89 -11.05 18.97
C PRO A 67 -8.15 -10.98 20.48
N ARG A 68 -9.33 -11.46 20.89
CA ARG A 68 -9.67 -11.59 22.32
C ARG A 68 -9.10 -12.90 22.85
N LEU A 69 -7.91 -12.82 23.43
CA LEU A 69 -7.25 -13.93 24.09
C LEU A 69 -7.72 -14.01 25.56
N SER A 70 -7.93 -15.22 26.07
CA SER A 70 -8.37 -15.48 27.46
C SER A 70 -7.27 -16.18 28.27
N GLY A 71 -7.44 -16.33 29.57
CA GLY A 71 -6.43 -17.00 30.42
C GLY A 71 -5.23 -16.11 30.73
N SER A 72 -4.07 -16.74 31.00
CA SER A 72 -2.86 -16.07 31.48
C SER A 72 -1.61 -16.63 30.83
N GLY A 73 -0.73 -15.75 30.37
CA GLY A 73 0.61 -16.08 29.86
C GLY A 73 1.71 -16.03 30.91
N ARG A 74 1.37 -15.79 32.19
CA ARG A 74 2.37 -15.66 33.27
C ARG A 74 3.26 -16.89 33.36
N GLY A 75 4.56 -16.64 33.50
CA GLY A 75 5.59 -17.68 33.57
C GLY A 75 6.02 -18.24 32.21
N LYS A 76 5.41 -17.79 31.10
CA LYS A 76 5.85 -18.12 29.74
C LYS A 76 6.66 -16.98 29.13
N ARG A 77 7.77 -17.33 28.48
CA ARG A 77 8.67 -16.38 27.81
C ARG A 77 8.57 -16.49 26.30
N VAL A 78 8.27 -15.38 25.64
CA VAL A 78 8.20 -15.28 24.18
C VAL A 78 9.31 -14.35 23.70
N VAL A 79 10.18 -14.85 22.82
CA VAL A 79 11.19 -14.02 22.18
C VAL A 79 10.70 -13.60 20.80
N ILE A 80 10.79 -12.31 20.50
CA ILE A 80 10.25 -11.70 19.29
C ILE A 80 11.42 -11.13 18.49
N LEU A 81 11.59 -11.55 17.23
CA LEU A 81 12.73 -11.11 16.42
C LEU A 81 12.30 -9.92 15.55
N GLY A 82 12.77 -8.72 15.89
CA GLY A 82 12.51 -7.46 15.20
C GLY A 82 11.53 -6.55 15.94
N ALA A 83 11.92 -5.28 16.13
CA ALA A 83 11.07 -4.22 16.66
C ALA A 83 10.36 -3.43 15.54
N GLY A 84 9.92 -4.12 14.49
CA GLY A 84 8.97 -3.58 13.52
C GLY A 84 7.54 -3.56 14.05
N LEU A 85 6.58 -3.06 13.27
CA LEU A 85 5.17 -3.01 13.68
C LEU A 85 4.65 -4.39 14.11
N ALA A 86 4.90 -5.46 13.35
CA ALA A 86 4.46 -6.81 13.71
C ALA A 86 4.99 -7.27 15.09
N GLY A 87 6.28 -7.10 15.34
CA GLY A 87 6.91 -7.52 16.60
C GLY A 87 6.41 -6.72 17.79
N MET A 88 6.29 -5.40 17.65
CA MET A 88 5.76 -4.54 18.71
C MET A 88 4.27 -4.76 18.94
N THR A 89 3.47 -5.02 17.91
CA THR A 89 2.06 -5.43 18.04
C THR A 89 1.96 -6.71 18.86
N ALA A 90 2.73 -7.74 18.52
CA ALA A 90 2.70 -9.01 19.24
C ALA A 90 3.12 -8.86 20.71
N ALA A 91 4.21 -8.14 20.98
CA ALA A 91 4.67 -7.89 22.35
C ALA A 91 3.63 -7.11 23.17
N TYR A 92 3.04 -6.08 22.57
CA TYR A 92 2.02 -5.27 23.22
C TYR A 92 0.81 -6.14 23.63
N GLU A 93 0.24 -6.91 22.71
CA GLU A 93 -0.92 -7.75 23.01
C GLU A 93 -0.61 -8.91 23.97
N LEU A 94 0.52 -9.61 23.78
CA LEU A 94 0.90 -10.71 24.68
C LEU A 94 1.21 -10.20 26.10
N SER A 95 1.80 -9.01 26.24
CA SER A 95 2.09 -8.43 27.55
C SER A 95 0.83 -8.17 28.38
N LYS A 96 -0.32 -7.87 27.74
CA LYS A 96 -1.63 -7.70 28.41
C LYS A 96 -2.09 -8.97 29.13
N LEU A 97 -1.64 -10.16 28.70
CA LEU A 97 -1.90 -11.46 29.33
C LEU A 97 -0.83 -11.89 30.34
N GLY A 98 0.23 -11.09 30.52
CA GLY A 98 1.33 -11.38 31.44
C GLY A 98 2.44 -12.28 30.89
N TYR A 99 2.51 -12.48 29.57
CA TYR A 99 3.69 -13.11 28.94
C TYR A 99 4.95 -12.28 29.19
N GLN A 100 6.08 -12.94 29.39
CA GLN A 100 7.40 -12.30 29.41
C GLN A 100 7.91 -12.16 27.98
N CYS A 101 7.68 -11.00 27.37
CA CYS A 101 8.13 -10.71 26.01
C CYS A 101 9.52 -10.04 26.01
N GLU A 102 10.43 -10.52 25.16
CA GLU A 102 11.68 -9.85 24.83
C GLU A 102 11.78 -9.68 23.31
N ILE A 103 11.81 -8.44 22.83
CA ILE A 103 12.03 -8.10 21.43
C ILE A 103 13.53 -7.92 21.19
N VAL A 104 14.07 -8.60 20.19
CA VAL A 104 15.46 -8.49 19.74
C VAL A 104 15.52 -7.68 18.45
N GLU A 105 16.10 -6.49 18.47
CA GLU A 105 16.22 -5.60 17.31
C GLU A 105 17.68 -5.32 16.97
N ALA A 106 18.06 -5.57 15.72
CA ALA A 106 19.42 -5.40 15.24
C ALA A 106 19.84 -3.92 15.17
N ARG A 107 18.89 -3.01 14.89
CA ARG A 107 19.14 -1.58 14.80
C ARG A 107 19.15 -0.90 16.17
N GLY A 108 19.67 0.31 16.21
CA GLY A 108 19.61 1.20 17.38
C GLY A 108 18.24 1.87 17.61
N PHE A 109 17.22 1.54 16.82
CA PHE A 109 15.89 2.16 16.84
C PHE A 109 14.79 1.16 16.46
N ALA A 110 13.54 1.45 16.83
CA ALA A 110 12.36 0.64 16.47
C ALA A 110 11.59 1.19 15.26
N GLY A 111 10.73 0.37 14.67
CA GLY A 111 9.82 0.73 13.58
C GLY A 111 10.06 -0.03 12.28
N GLY A 112 11.24 -0.63 12.10
CA GLY A 112 11.54 -1.42 10.90
C GLY A 112 11.39 -0.58 9.64
N ARG A 113 10.45 -0.90 8.74
CA ARG A 113 10.19 -0.10 7.53
C ARG A 113 9.42 1.20 7.80
N CYS A 114 8.73 1.31 8.94
CA CYS A 114 7.95 2.48 9.30
C CYS A 114 8.87 3.61 9.78
N GLN A 115 9.39 4.38 8.81
CA GLN A 115 10.42 5.39 9.01
C GLN A 115 10.11 6.67 8.24
N THR A 116 10.55 7.78 8.82
CA THR A 116 10.43 9.13 8.27
C THR A 116 11.77 9.84 8.46
N ALA A 117 12.37 10.30 7.37
CA ALA A 117 13.58 11.10 7.45
C ALA A 117 13.25 12.56 7.72
N ARG A 118 13.94 13.13 8.72
CA ARG A 118 13.93 14.54 9.16
C ARG A 118 15.35 14.95 9.51
N ARG A 119 15.58 16.22 9.83
CA ARG A 119 16.90 16.72 10.27
C ARG A 119 17.61 15.75 11.21
N GLY A 120 18.83 15.34 10.86
CA GLY A 120 19.68 14.45 11.66
C GLY A 120 19.42 12.96 11.48
N PHE A 121 18.40 12.55 10.69
CA PHE A 121 18.20 11.14 10.38
C PHE A 121 19.34 10.62 9.48
N GLU A 122 19.96 9.52 9.87
CA GLU A 122 21.11 8.94 9.16
C GLU A 122 20.79 7.58 8.55
N LEU A 123 21.32 7.33 7.35
CA LEU A 123 21.25 6.02 6.71
C LEU A 123 22.52 5.75 5.89
N THR A 124 23.00 4.52 5.97
CA THR A 124 24.02 3.98 5.07
C THR A 124 23.44 2.75 4.39
N GLU A 125 23.23 2.83 3.08
CA GLU A 125 22.87 1.69 2.24
C GLU A 125 24.07 0.74 2.09
N LEU A 126 23.83 -0.56 1.92
CA LEU A 126 24.86 -1.55 1.61
C LEU A 126 25.65 -1.12 0.36
N GLY A 127 26.97 -1.04 0.49
CA GLY A 127 27.86 -0.57 -0.57
C GLY A 127 27.61 0.88 -1.02
N GLY A 128 26.89 1.67 -0.21
CA GLY A 128 26.58 3.07 -0.48
C GLY A 128 27.30 4.01 0.48
N GLU A 129 27.18 5.31 0.21
CA GLU A 129 27.72 6.36 1.07
C GLU A 129 26.76 6.66 2.25
N ARG A 130 27.31 7.19 3.35
CA ARG A 130 26.50 7.65 4.49
C ARG A 130 25.79 8.95 4.13
N GLN A 131 24.48 9.02 4.37
CA GLN A 131 23.67 10.22 4.20
C GLN A 131 23.10 10.69 5.55
N VAL A 132 23.07 12.00 5.76
CA VAL A 132 22.35 12.64 6.86
C VAL A 132 21.29 13.56 6.26
N CYS A 133 20.05 13.41 6.69
CA CYS A 133 18.97 14.29 6.28
C CYS A 133 19.18 15.68 6.90
N ASN A 134 19.32 16.70 6.05
CA ASN A 134 19.55 18.09 6.46
C ASN A 134 18.36 19.00 6.18
N PHE A 135 17.15 18.42 6.10
CA PHE A 135 15.91 19.18 6.00
C PHE A 135 15.74 20.17 7.14
N ASP A 136 14.98 21.22 6.89
CA ASP A 136 14.62 22.21 7.87
C ASP A 136 13.61 21.70 8.90
N GLU A 137 13.46 22.45 9.98
CA GLU A 137 12.50 22.10 11.01
C GLU A 137 11.07 22.00 10.43
N GLY A 138 10.34 20.97 10.84
CA GLY A 138 9.02 20.65 10.31
C GLY A 138 9.01 19.99 8.92
N GLN A 139 10.14 19.93 8.21
CA GLN A 139 10.25 19.27 6.91
C GLN A 139 10.62 17.79 7.06
N TYR A 140 9.97 16.93 6.27
CA TYR A 140 10.16 15.49 6.37
C TYR A 140 9.75 14.73 5.11
N ILE A 141 10.28 13.51 4.95
CA ILE A 141 9.79 12.56 3.94
C ILE A 141 9.55 11.17 4.53
N ASN A 142 8.38 10.61 4.22
CA ASN A 142 8.06 9.22 4.50
C ASN A 142 8.68 8.31 3.42
N HIS A 143 9.94 7.92 3.61
CA HIS A 143 10.61 6.98 2.71
C HIS A 143 10.18 5.51 2.95
N GLY A 144 9.46 5.23 4.02
CA GLY A 144 8.76 3.96 4.28
C GLY A 144 7.28 3.98 3.86
N PRO A 145 6.37 3.40 4.66
CA PRO A 145 4.93 3.61 4.56
C PRO A 145 4.61 5.10 4.60
N TRP A 146 3.66 5.51 3.78
CA TRP A 146 3.43 6.92 3.49
C TRP A 146 1.98 7.34 3.60
N ARG A 147 1.05 6.39 3.44
CA ARG A 147 -0.39 6.62 3.50
C ARG A 147 -1.09 5.41 4.12
N ILE A 148 -2.28 5.63 4.67
CA ILE A 148 -3.15 4.65 5.34
C ILE A 148 -4.53 4.74 4.69
N PRO A 149 -5.03 3.67 4.05
CA PRO A 149 -6.38 3.61 3.52
C PRO A 149 -7.45 3.61 4.60
N PHE A 150 -8.62 4.19 4.32
CA PHE A 150 -9.79 4.11 5.22
C PHE A 150 -10.17 2.66 5.55
N CYS A 151 -9.93 1.73 4.62
CA CYS A 151 -10.27 0.32 4.77
C CYS A 151 -9.27 -0.46 5.63
N GLN A 152 -8.10 0.08 5.95
CA GLN A 152 -7.07 -0.58 6.77
C GLN A 152 -7.29 -0.40 8.28
N GLN A 153 -8.37 -1.02 8.75
CA GLN A 153 -8.88 -0.85 10.10
C GLN A 153 -7.91 -1.32 11.19
N SER A 154 -7.06 -2.31 10.92
CA SER A 154 -6.03 -2.76 11.87
C SER A 154 -4.97 -1.70 12.19
N THR A 155 -4.54 -0.91 11.19
CA THR A 155 -3.65 0.24 11.43
C THR A 155 -4.40 1.36 12.15
N LEU A 156 -5.62 1.65 11.70
CA LEU A 156 -6.46 2.70 12.28
C LEU A 156 -6.84 2.41 13.74
N HIS A 157 -7.01 1.13 14.10
CA HIS A 157 -7.22 0.68 15.47
C HIS A 157 -6.14 1.22 16.41
N TYR A 158 -4.86 0.98 16.10
CA TYR A 158 -3.76 1.40 16.95
C TYR A 158 -3.47 2.89 16.90
N THR A 159 -3.74 3.55 15.77
CA THR A 159 -3.66 5.03 15.73
C THR A 159 -4.66 5.64 16.72
N ARG A 160 -5.87 5.06 16.83
CA ARG A 160 -6.89 5.47 17.80
C ARG A 160 -6.51 5.09 19.22
N GLU A 161 -6.10 3.85 19.46
CA GLU A 161 -5.74 3.33 20.79
C GLU A 161 -4.55 4.12 21.39
N PHE A 162 -3.59 4.54 20.57
CA PHE A 162 -2.41 5.25 21.04
C PHE A 162 -2.51 6.77 20.94
N GLY A 163 -3.59 7.31 20.36
CA GLY A 163 -3.78 8.73 20.16
C GLY A 163 -2.80 9.35 19.15
N VAL A 164 -2.46 8.62 18.08
CA VAL A 164 -1.63 9.14 16.99
C VAL A 164 -2.50 10.05 16.11
N PRO A 165 -2.23 11.36 16.04
CA PRO A 165 -3.01 12.27 15.21
C PRO A 165 -2.85 11.92 13.73
N LEU A 166 -3.98 11.89 13.01
CA LEU A 166 -4.03 11.65 11.57
C LEU A 166 -4.55 12.88 10.83
N GLU A 167 -4.08 13.08 9.61
CA GLU A 167 -4.56 14.08 8.66
C GLU A 167 -4.86 13.45 7.29
N LEU A 168 -5.56 14.18 6.43
CA LEU A 168 -5.88 13.72 5.08
C LEU A 168 -4.59 13.58 4.26
N PHE A 169 -4.46 12.43 3.61
CA PHE A 169 -3.48 12.22 2.56
C PHE A 169 -4.17 12.43 1.22
N ASN A 170 -3.78 13.45 0.46
CA ASN A 170 -4.32 13.68 -0.87
C ASN A 170 -3.69 12.69 -1.85
N ASN A 171 -4.39 11.58 -2.09
CA ASN A 171 -3.92 10.51 -2.98
C ASN A 171 -4.33 10.69 -4.45
N ASP A 172 -5.34 11.52 -4.70
CA ASP A 172 -5.89 11.78 -6.02
C ASP A 172 -6.29 13.25 -6.12
N ASN A 173 -5.76 13.95 -7.11
CA ASN A 173 -5.99 15.36 -7.30
C ASN A 173 -6.13 15.67 -8.79
N ASP A 174 -7.35 16.03 -9.20
CA ASP A 174 -7.63 16.34 -10.59
C ASP A 174 -6.94 17.61 -11.10
N ALA A 175 -6.56 18.51 -10.18
CA ALA A 175 -5.75 19.66 -10.51
C ALA A 175 -4.28 19.30 -10.75
N ALA A 176 -3.81 18.12 -10.34
CA ALA A 176 -2.42 17.73 -10.58
C ALA A 176 -2.14 17.50 -12.09
N TYR A 177 -0.87 17.61 -12.47
CA TYR A 177 -0.46 17.42 -13.85
C TYR A 177 -0.30 15.94 -14.24
N VAL A 178 -0.49 15.69 -15.53
CA VAL A 178 -0.05 14.52 -16.26
C VAL A 178 1.00 15.01 -17.26
N TYR A 179 2.17 14.39 -17.24
CA TYR A 179 3.27 14.69 -18.17
C TYR A 179 3.87 13.38 -18.66
N LYS A 180 3.61 13.03 -19.91
CA LYS A 180 4.08 11.79 -20.52
C LYS A 180 4.83 12.08 -21.81
N GLU A 181 6.06 11.59 -21.93
CA GLU A 181 6.91 11.76 -23.12
C GLU A 181 7.00 10.50 -23.98
N ASN A 182 6.63 9.34 -23.43
CA ASN A 182 6.69 8.03 -24.10
C ASN A 182 5.28 7.55 -24.50
N ILE A 183 4.50 8.45 -25.12
CA ILE A 183 3.15 8.19 -25.65
C ILE A 183 3.04 8.65 -27.10
N ASP A 184 2.08 8.11 -27.83
CA ASP A 184 1.84 8.46 -29.22
C ASP A 184 0.99 9.73 -29.37
N GLY A 185 1.25 10.49 -30.43
CA GLY A 185 0.43 11.62 -30.85
C GLY A 185 0.85 12.97 -30.24
N PRO A 186 0.09 14.04 -30.54
CA PRO A 186 0.49 15.42 -30.27
C PRO A 186 0.38 15.84 -28.80
N LEU A 187 0.00 14.92 -27.90
CA LEU A 187 -0.06 15.15 -26.46
C LEU A 187 1.24 14.74 -25.74
N ALA A 188 2.16 14.06 -26.44
CA ALA A 188 3.47 13.72 -25.90
C ALA A 188 4.25 14.98 -25.49
N GLY A 189 4.85 14.93 -24.29
CA GLY A 189 5.64 16.02 -23.71
C GLY A 189 4.81 17.24 -23.30
N LYS A 190 3.47 17.20 -23.38
CA LYS A 190 2.62 18.29 -22.90
C LYS A 190 2.26 18.11 -21.44
N ARG A 191 2.21 19.23 -20.71
CA ARG A 191 1.72 19.30 -19.34
C ARG A 191 0.21 19.52 -19.36
N LEU A 192 -0.55 18.49 -19.02
CA LEU A 192 -2.02 18.48 -19.03
C LEU A 192 -2.56 18.32 -17.61
N ARG A 193 -3.73 18.89 -17.30
CA ARG A 193 -4.43 18.64 -16.04
C ARG A 193 -5.23 17.36 -16.12
N GLN A 194 -5.33 16.64 -15.01
CA GLN A 194 -6.16 15.44 -14.95
C GLN A 194 -7.63 15.75 -15.23
N PHE A 195 -8.17 16.88 -14.73
CA PHE A 195 -9.55 17.28 -15.03
C PHE A 195 -9.81 17.53 -16.53
N GLU A 196 -8.83 18.03 -17.30
CA GLU A 196 -8.99 18.26 -18.74
C GLU A 196 -9.18 16.92 -19.47
N ILE A 197 -8.26 15.99 -19.20
CA ILE A 197 -8.28 14.64 -19.78
C ILE A 197 -9.57 13.92 -19.39
N LYS A 198 -9.95 13.97 -18.11
CA LYS A 198 -11.14 13.28 -17.60
C LYS A 198 -12.41 13.85 -18.27
N ALA A 199 -12.61 15.15 -18.23
CA ALA A 199 -13.82 15.77 -18.77
C ALA A 199 -13.96 15.58 -20.28
N ASP A 200 -12.88 15.70 -21.07
CA ASP A 200 -12.94 15.44 -22.51
C ASP A 200 -13.22 13.97 -22.81
N MET A 201 -12.48 13.05 -22.19
CA MET A 201 -12.63 11.62 -22.44
C MET A 201 -14.06 11.18 -22.12
N ARG A 202 -14.65 11.66 -21.02
CA ARG A 202 -16.02 11.37 -20.62
C ARG A 202 -17.04 11.98 -21.57
N GLY A 203 -16.87 13.26 -21.92
CA GLY A 203 -17.77 13.95 -22.85
C GLY A 203 -17.87 13.23 -24.20
N TYR A 204 -16.74 12.86 -24.78
CA TYR A 204 -16.73 12.14 -26.07
C TYR A 204 -17.28 10.72 -25.97
N THR A 205 -16.97 9.97 -24.91
CA THR A 205 -17.54 8.61 -24.76
C THR A 205 -19.05 8.65 -24.57
N ASP A 206 -19.53 9.60 -23.78
CA ASP A 206 -20.95 9.74 -23.48
C ASP A 206 -21.71 10.31 -24.69
N GLU A 207 -21.10 11.21 -25.47
CA GLU A 207 -21.64 11.67 -26.77
C GLU A 207 -21.87 10.49 -27.71
N LEU A 208 -20.85 9.66 -27.91
CA LEU A 208 -20.93 8.50 -28.78
C LEU A 208 -22.03 7.55 -28.31
N PHE A 209 -22.08 7.27 -27.01
CA PHE A 209 -23.07 6.37 -26.44
C PHE A 209 -24.50 6.96 -26.57
N ALA A 210 -24.68 8.24 -26.28
CA ALA A 210 -25.97 8.92 -26.38
C ALA A 210 -26.47 8.96 -27.82
N LYS A 211 -25.59 9.21 -28.80
CA LYS A 211 -25.94 9.18 -30.22
C LYS A 211 -26.29 7.76 -30.70
N THR A 212 -25.57 6.73 -30.24
CA THR A 212 -25.90 5.33 -30.51
C THR A 212 -27.27 4.94 -29.93
N LEU A 213 -27.57 5.39 -28.72
CA LEU A 213 -28.86 5.19 -28.05
C LEU A 213 -30.00 5.88 -28.82
N ARG A 214 -29.85 7.16 -29.19
CA ARG A 214 -30.82 7.91 -30.00
C ARG A 214 -31.05 7.31 -31.39
N ALA A 215 -30.04 6.70 -31.97
CA ALA A 215 -30.12 6.02 -33.27
C ALA A 215 -30.82 4.63 -33.20
N GLY A 216 -31.32 4.23 -32.02
CA GLY A 216 -32.06 2.97 -31.83
C GLY A 216 -31.19 1.71 -31.92
N LYS A 217 -29.87 1.84 -31.81
CA LYS A 217 -28.93 0.70 -31.94
C LYS A 217 -28.91 -0.22 -30.71
N LEU A 218 -29.62 0.15 -29.66
CA LEU A 218 -29.68 -0.58 -28.38
C LEU A 218 -31.12 -0.97 -28.01
N ASN A 219 -32.00 -1.05 -29.01
CA ASN A 219 -33.41 -1.36 -28.81
C ASN A 219 -33.66 -2.78 -28.31
N ASP A 220 -32.73 -3.71 -28.58
CA ASP A 220 -32.84 -5.10 -28.15
C ASP A 220 -32.39 -5.28 -26.69
N GLN A 221 -31.67 -4.31 -26.11
CA GLN A 221 -31.12 -4.39 -24.76
C GLN A 221 -31.89 -3.55 -23.73
N LEU A 222 -32.60 -2.50 -24.18
CA LEU A 222 -33.27 -1.54 -23.30
C LEU A 222 -34.69 -1.25 -23.77
N ASN A 223 -35.62 -1.09 -22.84
CA ASN A 223 -36.96 -0.58 -23.13
C ASN A 223 -36.95 0.96 -23.26
N GLU A 224 -38.04 1.54 -23.76
CA GLU A 224 -38.13 3.01 -23.98
C GLU A 224 -37.96 3.84 -22.70
N GLY A 225 -38.43 3.33 -21.55
CA GLY A 225 -38.25 4.00 -20.26
C GLY A 225 -36.78 4.07 -19.84
N ASP A 226 -36.07 2.94 -19.91
CA ASP A 226 -34.65 2.85 -19.55
C ASP A 226 -33.77 3.65 -20.50
N LYS A 227 -34.12 3.71 -21.80
CA LYS A 227 -33.42 4.57 -22.76
C LYS A 227 -33.54 6.04 -22.40
N ALA A 228 -34.73 6.49 -21.99
CA ALA A 228 -34.93 7.88 -21.58
C ALA A 228 -34.09 8.22 -20.34
N LEU A 229 -34.05 7.34 -19.34
CA LEU A 229 -33.25 7.52 -18.12
C LEU A 229 -31.74 7.48 -18.41
N LEU A 230 -31.29 6.56 -19.26
CA LEU A 230 -29.88 6.47 -19.65
C LEU A 230 -29.46 7.68 -20.49
N LEU A 231 -30.30 8.15 -21.41
CA LEU A 231 -30.01 9.34 -22.20
C LEU A 231 -29.89 10.58 -21.31
N ASP A 232 -30.79 10.74 -20.34
CA ASP A 232 -30.71 11.82 -19.36
C ASP A 232 -29.41 11.76 -18.53
N TYR A 233 -29.03 10.56 -18.07
CA TYR A 233 -27.75 10.34 -17.40
C TYR A 233 -26.56 10.75 -18.28
N LEU A 234 -26.48 10.27 -19.53
CA LEU A 234 -25.37 10.56 -20.44
C LEU A 234 -25.26 12.04 -20.80
N VAL A 235 -26.39 12.73 -20.93
CA VAL A 235 -26.41 14.18 -21.17
C VAL A 235 -25.79 14.93 -19.99
N HIS A 236 -26.12 14.56 -18.76
CA HIS A 236 -25.60 15.21 -17.56
C HIS A 236 -24.15 14.82 -17.27
N GLU A 237 -23.81 13.53 -17.32
CA GLU A 237 -22.47 13.00 -17.05
C GLU A 237 -21.44 13.45 -18.11
N GLY A 238 -21.86 13.48 -19.38
CA GLY A 238 -21.04 13.85 -20.53
C GLY A 238 -21.01 15.35 -20.83
N TYR A 239 -21.76 16.19 -20.11
CA TYR A 239 -21.91 17.62 -20.42
C TYR A 239 -22.41 17.88 -21.85
N LEU A 240 -23.33 17.05 -22.34
CA LEU A 240 -23.80 17.10 -23.73
C LEU A 240 -24.87 18.18 -23.91
N ASN A 241 -24.93 18.77 -25.10
CA ASN A 241 -26.05 19.62 -25.46
C ASN A 241 -27.33 18.78 -25.63
N LYS A 242 -28.40 19.14 -24.90
CA LYS A 242 -29.67 18.40 -24.88
C LYS A 242 -30.34 18.20 -26.25
N LYS A 243 -30.05 19.05 -27.23
CA LYS A 243 -30.68 19.01 -28.56
C LYS A 243 -29.91 18.13 -29.52
N ASP A 244 -28.62 18.39 -29.72
CA ASP A 244 -27.81 17.69 -30.72
C ASP A 244 -27.00 16.53 -30.13
N LEU A 245 -26.87 16.46 -28.80
CA LEU A 245 -26.04 15.53 -28.01
C LEU A 245 -24.53 15.73 -28.21
N ASP A 246 -24.12 16.85 -28.79
CA ASP A 246 -22.71 17.13 -29.02
C ASP A 246 -22.00 17.53 -27.73
N TYR A 247 -20.79 17.02 -27.54
CA TYR A 247 -19.83 17.54 -26.58
C TYR A 247 -19.02 18.68 -27.21
N LYS A 248 -19.07 19.86 -26.58
CA LYS A 248 -18.38 21.08 -27.07
C LYS A 248 -17.40 21.64 -26.04
N GLY A 249 -17.00 20.84 -25.06
CA GLY A 249 -16.27 21.29 -23.88
C GLY A 249 -17.18 21.66 -22.71
N THR A 250 -16.59 21.79 -21.52
CA THR A 250 -17.29 22.06 -20.26
C THR A 250 -16.41 22.90 -19.32
N SER A 251 -17.03 23.64 -18.40
CA SER A 251 -16.32 24.36 -17.33
C SER A 251 -15.53 23.45 -16.40
N ALA A 252 -15.88 22.16 -16.31
CA ALA A 252 -15.11 21.18 -15.56
C ALA A 252 -13.67 20.98 -16.09
N ARG A 253 -13.38 21.44 -17.31
CA ARG A 253 -12.03 21.47 -17.90
C ARG A 253 -11.18 22.67 -17.49
N GLY A 254 -11.76 23.61 -16.75
CA GLY A 254 -11.10 24.86 -16.41
C GLY A 254 -11.16 25.91 -17.51
N TYR A 255 -10.42 26.98 -17.28
CA TYR A 255 -10.51 28.23 -18.02
C TYR A 255 -9.11 28.71 -18.45
N LYS A 256 -9.01 29.27 -19.66
CA LYS A 256 -7.85 30.08 -20.08
C LYS A 256 -7.79 31.36 -19.25
N THR A 257 -8.96 31.98 -19.08
CA THR A 257 -9.18 33.14 -18.20
C THR A 257 -10.34 32.83 -17.28
N TYR A 258 -10.08 32.73 -15.97
CA TYR A 258 -11.13 32.39 -15.00
C TYR A 258 -12.19 33.49 -14.92
N PRO A 259 -13.48 33.13 -14.75
CA PRO A 259 -14.53 34.10 -14.59
C PRO A 259 -14.36 34.86 -13.26
N GLY A 260 -14.67 36.14 -13.28
CA GLY A 260 -14.71 37.02 -12.12
C GLY A 260 -15.85 38.02 -12.29
N VAL A 261 -15.53 39.32 -12.30
CA VAL A 261 -16.50 40.36 -12.73
C VAL A 261 -16.86 40.17 -14.21
N GLN A 262 -15.90 39.74 -15.02
CA GLN A 262 -16.10 39.41 -16.44
C GLN A 262 -16.32 37.91 -16.63
N ALA A 263 -16.97 37.56 -17.74
CA ALA A 263 -17.11 36.17 -18.16
C ALA A 263 -15.72 35.55 -18.41
N GLY A 264 -15.56 34.30 -18.00
CA GLY A 264 -14.36 33.53 -18.25
C GLY A 264 -14.32 32.94 -19.66
N GLU A 265 -13.13 32.59 -20.11
CA GLU A 265 -12.91 31.88 -21.38
C GLU A 265 -12.49 30.42 -21.08
N LEU A 266 -13.23 29.45 -21.61
CA LEU A 266 -12.93 28.03 -21.42
C LEU A 266 -11.65 27.60 -22.14
N THR A 267 -11.00 26.57 -21.63
CA THR A 267 -9.95 25.86 -22.36
C THR A 267 -10.52 25.10 -23.56
N ASP A 268 -9.73 24.96 -24.63
CA ASP A 268 -10.16 24.24 -25.84
C ASP A 268 -10.15 22.73 -25.58
N PRO A 269 -11.20 21.97 -25.97
CA PRO A 269 -11.24 20.50 -25.84
C PRO A 269 -10.06 19.81 -26.50
N LEU A 270 -9.49 18.82 -25.82
CA LEU A 270 -8.48 17.94 -26.42
C LEU A 270 -9.17 17.09 -27.49
N GLN A 271 -8.50 16.87 -28.63
CA GLN A 271 -9.11 16.08 -29.69
C GLN A 271 -9.28 14.61 -29.25
N PHE A 272 -10.47 14.05 -29.46
CA PHE A 272 -10.77 12.69 -29.03
C PHE A 272 -9.80 11.65 -29.60
N GLY A 273 -9.45 11.77 -30.88
CA GLY A 273 -8.47 10.89 -31.52
C GLY A 273 -7.09 10.94 -30.87
N ASP A 274 -6.68 12.10 -30.35
CA ASP A 274 -5.40 12.26 -29.65
C ASP A 274 -5.43 11.66 -28.24
N LEU A 275 -6.57 11.77 -27.54
CA LEU A 275 -6.79 11.09 -26.25
C LEU A 275 -6.73 9.57 -26.37
N LEU A 276 -7.33 9.02 -27.44
CA LEU A 276 -7.29 7.58 -27.71
C LEU A 276 -5.87 7.11 -28.05
N LYS A 277 -5.17 7.79 -28.97
CA LYS A 277 -3.79 7.46 -29.37
C LYS A 277 -2.82 7.51 -28.19
N SER A 278 -2.91 8.56 -27.38
CA SER A 278 -2.05 8.75 -26.21
C SER A 278 -2.36 7.82 -25.05
N LYS A 279 -3.54 7.16 -25.05
CA LYS A 279 -4.06 6.34 -23.94
C LYS A 279 -4.15 7.09 -22.61
N LEU A 280 -4.22 8.43 -22.65
CA LEU A 280 -4.30 9.27 -21.46
C LEU A 280 -5.61 9.07 -20.68
N GLY A 281 -6.68 8.61 -21.35
CA GLY A 281 -7.94 8.23 -20.68
C GLY A 281 -7.76 7.16 -19.58
N ASN A 282 -6.68 6.39 -19.57
CA ASN A 282 -6.38 5.45 -18.49
C ASN A 282 -6.13 6.10 -17.12
N ILE A 283 -6.06 7.44 -17.06
CA ILE A 283 -5.98 8.21 -15.81
C ILE A 283 -7.12 7.87 -14.84
N TYR A 284 -8.28 7.44 -15.37
CA TYR A 284 -9.42 6.97 -14.59
C TYR A 284 -9.14 5.73 -13.74
N ARG A 285 -8.08 4.97 -14.01
CA ARG A 285 -7.71 3.82 -13.17
C ARG A 285 -6.85 4.21 -11.97
N SER A 286 -6.29 5.42 -11.97
CA SER A 286 -5.40 5.88 -10.91
C SER A 286 -6.16 5.97 -9.59
N ALA A 287 -5.54 5.46 -8.51
CA ALA A 287 -6.05 5.49 -7.15
C ALA A 287 -7.46 4.89 -6.93
N ASN A 288 -7.92 3.99 -7.82
CA ASN A 288 -9.26 3.39 -7.73
C ASN A 288 -9.30 1.98 -7.14
N ASP A 289 -8.15 1.34 -6.93
CA ASP A 289 -8.10 0.11 -6.13
C ASP A 289 -8.53 0.41 -4.69
N ILE A 290 -9.20 -0.53 -4.01
CA ILE A 290 -9.80 -0.32 -2.68
C ILE A 290 -8.80 0.21 -1.63
N GLU A 291 -7.52 -0.15 -1.76
CA GLU A 291 -6.43 0.27 -0.87
C GLU A 291 -5.78 1.60 -1.28
N GLN A 292 -6.27 2.25 -2.35
CA GLN A 292 -5.78 3.53 -2.83
C GLN A 292 -6.89 4.59 -2.93
N GLN A 293 -8.15 4.17 -2.80
CA GLN A 293 -9.30 5.06 -2.84
C GLN A 293 -9.28 6.11 -1.73
N LYS A 294 -9.75 7.31 -2.08
CA LYS A 294 -10.13 8.32 -1.09
C LYS A 294 -11.26 7.79 -0.19
N THR A 295 -11.26 8.05 1.11
CA THR A 295 -10.33 8.92 1.84
C THR A 295 -9.07 8.17 2.30
N MET A 296 -7.90 8.77 2.07
CA MET A 296 -6.61 8.28 2.58
C MET A 296 -6.13 9.16 3.72
N LEU A 297 -5.39 8.58 4.65
CA LEU A 297 -4.90 9.22 5.86
C LEU A 297 -3.38 9.11 5.97
N GLN A 298 -2.77 9.97 6.76
CA GLN A 298 -1.38 9.85 7.19
C GLN A 298 -1.22 10.34 8.63
N ALA A 299 -0.18 9.89 9.32
CA ALA A 299 0.13 10.43 10.64
C ALA A 299 0.72 11.85 10.53
N VAL A 300 0.20 12.76 11.35
CA VAL A 300 0.66 14.15 11.38
C VAL A 300 2.12 14.20 11.76
N GLY A 301 2.91 14.90 10.93
CA GLY A 301 4.34 15.08 11.13
C GLY A 301 5.19 13.91 10.62
N GLY A 302 4.62 12.77 10.23
CA GLY A 302 5.32 11.63 9.62
C GLY A 302 4.85 10.25 10.10
N MET A 303 4.92 9.26 9.21
CA MET A 303 4.36 7.92 9.45
C MET A 303 5.10 7.13 10.55
N ASP A 304 6.36 7.44 10.81
CA ASP A 304 7.12 6.88 11.95
C ASP A 304 6.47 7.16 13.31
N HIS A 305 5.57 8.13 13.43
CA HIS A 305 4.80 8.38 14.65
C HIS A 305 3.92 7.17 15.04
N VAL A 306 3.47 6.38 14.07
CA VAL A 306 2.79 5.09 14.35
C VAL A 306 3.75 4.13 15.05
N ALA A 307 4.97 3.98 14.53
CA ALA A 307 5.99 3.11 15.13
C ALA A 307 6.47 3.61 16.49
N LYS A 308 6.71 4.92 16.65
CA LYS A 308 7.08 5.54 17.93
C LYS A 308 6.00 5.35 18.99
N ALA A 309 4.73 5.38 18.61
CA ALA A 309 3.63 5.10 19.52
C ALA A 309 3.69 3.65 20.03
N PHE A 310 3.90 2.67 19.15
CA PHE A 310 4.15 1.28 19.58
C PHE A 310 5.39 1.14 20.47
N GLU A 311 6.50 1.78 20.07
CA GLU A 311 7.75 1.76 20.83
C GLU A 311 7.52 2.31 22.25
N ALA A 312 6.78 3.40 22.42
CA ALA A 312 6.48 3.95 23.74
C ALA A 312 5.77 2.95 24.68
N ARG A 313 4.98 2.00 24.14
CA ARG A 313 4.30 0.96 24.93
C ARG A 313 5.18 -0.29 25.14
N THR A 314 6.17 -0.50 24.28
CA THR A 314 6.95 -1.74 24.24
C THR A 314 8.44 -1.58 24.55
N LYS A 315 8.94 -0.35 24.71
CA LYS A 315 10.37 -0.01 24.88
C LYS A 315 11.07 -0.82 25.96
N LYS A 316 10.39 -1.08 27.08
CA LYS A 316 10.95 -1.89 28.18
C LYS A 316 11.19 -3.36 27.82
N MET A 317 10.56 -3.84 26.75
CA MET A 317 10.71 -5.19 26.21
C MET A 317 11.72 -5.23 25.06
N ILE A 318 12.21 -4.09 24.55
CA ILE A 318 13.09 -4.04 23.38
C ILE A 318 14.55 -4.03 23.79
N ARG A 319 15.31 -4.95 23.20
CA ARG A 319 16.76 -4.95 23.20
C ARG A 319 17.27 -4.52 21.82
N TYR A 320 17.68 -3.26 21.73
CA TYR A 320 18.30 -2.69 20.54
C TYR A 320 19.73 -3.18 20.32
N ASN A 321 20.27 -2.88 19.14
CA ASN A 321 21.65 -3.20 18.75
C ASN A 321 22.00 -4.68 18.94
N THR A 322 21.04 -5.58 18.73
CA THR A 322 21.21 -7.02 18.96
C THR A 322 20.84 -7.78 17.69
N GLU A 323 21.85 -8.18 16.92
CA GLU A 323 21.68 -8.91 15.66
C GLU A 323 21.64 -10.41 15.95
N VAL A 324 20.57 -11.08 15.52
CA VAL A 324 20.44 -12.55 15.58
C VAL A 324 21.39 -13.17 14.56
N VAL A 325 22.23 -14.09 15.02
CA VAL A 325 23.21 -14.83 14.22
C VAL A 325 22.71 -16.24 13.93
N SER A 326 22.11 -16.90 14.92
CA SER A 326 21.49 -18.22 14.73
C SER A 326 20.24 -18.40 15.57
N LEU A 327 19.35 -19.27 15.09
CA LEU A 327 18.10 -19.66 15.73
C LEU A 327 18.00 -21.19 15.72
N ARG A 328 17.69 -21.78 16.87
CA ARG A 328 17.48 -23.23 17.04
C ARG A 328 16.18 -23.50 17.78
N ASN A 329 15.40 -24.45 17.29
CA ASN A 329 14.33 -25.06 18.05
C ASN A 329 14.90 -26.15 18.95
N THR A 330 14.30 -26.32 20.12
CA THR A 330 14.62 -27.39 21.08
C THR A 330 13.31 -27.99 21.58
N ASP A 331 13.37 -29.13 22.26
CA ASP A 331 12.18 -29.79 22.80
C ASP A 331 11.38 -28.87 23.75
N SER A 332 12.09 -28.04 24.52
CA SER A 332 11.51 -27.17 25.55
C SER A 332 11.38 -25.70 25.16
N GLY A 333 11.96 -25.26 24.04
CA GLY A 333 12.00 -23.83 23.70
C GLY A 333 12.76 -23.49 22.42
N VAL A 334 13.25 -22.26 22.36
CA VAL A 334 14.11 -21.72 21.30
C VAL A 334 15.38 -21.15 21.91
N VAL A 335 16.48 -21.27 21.17
CA VAL A 335 17.79 -20.70 21.56
C VAL A 335 18.28 -19.83 20.41
N LEU A 336 18.63 -18.58 20.74
CA LEU A 336 19.20 -17.61 19.82
C LEU A 336 20.65 -17.35 20.21
N GLN A 337 21.53 -17.36 19.21
CA GLN A 337 22.83 -16.68 19.34
C GLN A 337 22.73 -15.31 18.70
N CYS A 338 23.15 -14.28 19.42
CA CYS A 338 23.09 -12.89 19.00
C CYS A 338 24.46 -12.24 19.19
N LYS A 339 24.68 -11.13 18.49
CA LYS A 339 25.82 -10.23 18.70
C LYS A 339 25.34 -8.79 18.90
N ASP A 340 26.01 -8.06 19.77
CA ASP A 340 25.80 -6.61 19.87
C ASP A 340 26.38 -5.95 18.61
N THR A 341 25.59 -5.12 17.90
CA THR A 341 26.00 -4.51 16.62
C THR A 341 27.00 -3.37 16.78
N ARG A 342 27.23 -2.88 18.01
CA ARG A 342 28.21 -1.84 18.33
C ARG A 342 29.51 -2.43 18.83
N THR A 343 29.45 -3.48 19.65
CA THR A 343 30.65 -4.06 20.30
C THR A 343 31.09 -5.40 19.75
N GLY A 344 30.23 -6.11 19.02
CA GLY A 344 30.46 -7.48 18.57
C GLY A 344 30.31 -8.54 19.67
N ALA A 345 30.00 -8.15 20.91
CA ALA A 345 29.90 -9.08 22.03
C ALA A 345 28.77 -10.12 21.80
N GLY A 346 29.12 -11.39 21.96
CA GLY A 346 28.18 -12.51 21.81
C GLY A 346 27.21 -12.63 23.00
N ARG A 347 26.00 -13.13 22.72
CA ARG A 347 24.98 -13.40 23.73
C ARG A 347 24.06 -14.53 23.31
N THR A 348 23.66 -15.34 24.28
CA THR A 348 22.58 -16.31 24.11
C THR A 348 21.27 -15.78 24.72
N ILE A 349 20.17 -15.87 23.96
CA ILE A 349 18.80 -15.58 24.43
C ILE A 349 17.96 -16.85 24.28
N LYS A 350 17.14 -17.16 25.28
CA LYS A 350 16.27 -18.34 25.30
C LYS A 350 14.81 -17.94 25.52
N GLY A 351 13.87 -18.69 24.99
CA GLY A 351 12.44 -18.52 25.24
C GLY A 351 11.68 -19.82 25.03
N ASP A 352 10.42 -19.86 25.44
CA ASP A 352 9.56 -21.02 25.23
C ASP A 352 9.05 -21.09 23.77
N PHE A 353 8.89 -19.92 23.14
CA PHE A 353 8.50 -19.73 21.74
C PHE A 353 9.22 -18.54 21.11
N CYS A 354 9.38 -18.61 19.79
CA CYS A 354 9.88 -17.53 18.95
C CYS A 354 8.76 -17.02 18.03
N LEU A 355 8.54 -15.70 18.02
CA LEU A 355 7.81 -15.04 16.94
C LEU A 355 8.82 -14.25 16.09
N CYS A 356 9.17 -14.80 14.92
CA CYS A 356 10.12 -14.18 14.02
C CYS A 356 9.41 -13.18 13.10
N THR A 357 9.83 -11.91 13.16
CA THR A 357 9.31 -10.85 12.28
C THR A 357 10.36 -10.30 11.31
N ILE A 358 11.51 -10.96 11.24
CA ILE A 358 12.58 -10.68 10.29
C ILE A 358 12.05 -10.97 8.88
N PRO A 359 12.23 -10.05 7.90
CA PRO A 359 11.87 -10.31 6.51
C PRO A 359 12.52 -11.59 5.97
N LEU A 360 11.83 -12.36 5.13
CA LEU A 360 12.37 -13.62 4.57
C LEU A 360 13.67 -13.40 3.77
N SER A 361 13.80 -12.24 3.12
CA SER A 361 15.02 -11.81 2.43
C SER A 361 16.26 -11.79 3.33
N VAL A 362 16.08 -11.54 4.63
CA VAL A 362 17.12 -11.53 5.67
C VAL A 362 17.15 -12.87 6.41
N LEU A 363 15.99 -13.41 6.79
CA LEU A 363 15.90 -14.66 7.57
C LEU A 363 16.57 -15.84 6.86
N LYS A 364 16.50 -15.90 5.52
CA LYS A 364 17.15 -16.96 4.74
C LYS A 364 18.69 -16.94 4.78
N GLN A 365 19.29 -15.88 5.33
CA GLN A 365 20.74 -15.75 5.53
C GLN A 365 21.16 -16.03 6.97
N ILE A 366 20.20 -16.21 7.88
CA ILE A 366 20.46 -16.56 9.28
C ILE A 366 20.65 -18.07 9.37
N ASP A 367 21.63 -18.50 10.15
CA ASP A 367 21.86 -19.91 10.40
C ASP A 367 20.71 -20.49 11.25
N THR A 368 19.91 -21.41 10.67
CA THR A 368 18.77 -22.05 11.32
C THR A 368 18.76 -23.57 11.16
N ASP A 369 18.13 -24.26 12.11
CA ASP A 369 17.81 -25.69 12.06
C ASP A 369 16.49 -26.00 11.33
N PHE A 370 15.97 -25.04 10.57
CA PHE A 370 14.77 -25.26 9.78
C PHE A 370 14.97 -26.37 8.75
N SER A 371 13.90 -27.12 8.47
CA SER A 371 13.92 -28.17 7.46
C SER A 371 14.19 -27.59 6.08
N ASP A 372 14.77 -28.39 5.18
CA ASP A 372 15.05 -27.97 3.81
C ASP A 372 13.77 -27.47 3.11
N GLY A 373 12.66 -28.19 3.27
CA GLY A 373 11.37 -27.75 2.72
C GLY A 373 10.85 -26.43 3.30
N PHE A 374 11.22 -26.06 4.54
CA PHE A 374 10.91 -24.74 5.08
C PHE A 374 11.84 -23.68 4.50
N LYS A 375 13.15 -23.97 4.38
CA LYS A 375 14.14 -23.09 3.74
C LYS A 375 13.84 -22.83 2.26
N ASP A 376 13.34 -23.82 1.54
CA ASP A 376 12.85 -23.69 0.16
C ASP A 376 11.61 -22.79 0.10
N ALA A 377 10.66 -22.97 1.02
CA ALA A 377 9.46 -22.13 1.10
C ALA A 377 9.79 -20.66 1.41
N MET A 378 10.92 -20.37 2.07
CA MET A 378 11.39 -19.00 2.34
C MET A 378 11.96 -18.27 1.11
N GLN A 379 12.13 -18.94 -0.04
CA GLN A 379 12.68 -18.33 -1.27
C GLN A 379 11.68 -17.41 -1.99
N VAL A 380 11.16 -16.42 -1.27
CA VAL A 380 10.21 -15.42 -1.75
C VAL A 380 10.97 -14.18 -2.22
N ALA A 381 10.62 -13.66 -3.39
CA ALA A 381 11.19 -12.42 -3.91
C ALA A 381 10.75 -11.23 -3.04
N TYR A 382 11.56 -10.18 -3.02
CA TYR A 382 11.22 -8.92 -2.37
C TYR A 382 11.40 -7.79 -3.36
N GLU A 383 10.46 -6.85 -3.36
CA GLU A 383 10.41 -5.77 -4.34
C GLU A 383 11.56 -4.77 -4.13
N PRO A 384 12.43 -4.52 -5.13
CA PRO A 384 13.32 -3.37 -5.13
C PRO A 384 12.52 -2.08 -5.18
N VAL A 385 12.79 -1.14 -4.28
CA VAL A 385 12.00 0.10 -4.21
C VAL A 385 12.86 1.26 -3.73
N GLY A 386 12.73 2.39 -4.42
CA GLY A 386 13.47 3.60 -4.16
C GLY A 386 12.57 4.83 -4.02
N LYS A 387 12.92 5.71 -3.08
CA LYS A 387 12.28 7.01 -2.88
C LYS A 387 13.33 8.11 -2.74
N LEU A 388 13.01 9.29 -3.25
CA LEU A 388 13.80 10.51 -3.06
C LEU A 388 12.89 11.63 -2.56
N GLY A 389 13.11 12.09 -1.34
CA GLY A 389 12.55 13.34 -0.85
C GLY A 389 13.42 14.51 -1.26
N VAL A 390 12.81 15.63 -1.67
CA VAL A 390 13.50 16.89 -1.95
C VAL A 390 12.79 18.01 -1.21
N GLN A 391 13.52 18.74 -0.38
CA GLN A 391 13.04 19.97 0.22
C GLN A 391 13.14 21.12 -0.79
N MET A 392 12.04 21.84 -0.93
CA MET A 392 11.91 23.01 -1.78
C MET A 392 11.78 24.27 -0.93
N LYS A 393 12.53 25.33 -1.29
CA LYS A 393 12.51 26.66 -0.66
C LYS A 393 11.22 27.43 -0.89
N ARG A 394 10.43 27.01 -1.88
CA ARG A 394 9.17 27.64 -2.32
C ARG A 394 8.18 26.58 -2.76
N ARG A 395 6.90 26.79 -2.46
CA ARG A 395 5.80 25.89 -2.86
C ARG A 395 5.16 26.37 -4.16
N PHE A 396 5.97 26.45 -5.22
CA PHE A 396 5.52 26.93 -6.54
C PHE A 396 4.31 26.14 -7.09
N TRP A 397 4.17 24.88 -6.71
CA TRP A 397 3.02 24.05 -7.07
C TRP A 397 1.70 24.56 -6.48
N GLU A 398 1.71 25.16 -5.29
CA GLU A 398 0.54 25.81 -4.68
C GLU A 398 0.37 27.23 -5.20
N GLU A 399 1.45 28.01 -5.21
CA GLU A 399 1.44 29.45 -5.53
C GLU A 399 1.14 29.73 -7.01
N ASP A 400 1.77 29.00 -7.93
CA ASP A 400 1.70 29.29 -9.37
C ASP A 400 0.77 28.32 -10.11
N HIS A 401 0.61 27.10 -9.58
CA HIS A 401 -0.12 26.03 -10.26
C HIS A 401 -1.42 25.61 -9.55
N PHE A 402 -1.71 26.14 -8.35
CA PHE A 402 -2.92 25.83 -7.58
C PHE A 402 -3.11 24.33 -7.31
N ILE A 403 -2.01 23.59 -7.11
CA ILE A 403 -2.02 22.15 -6.82
C ILE A 403 -1.75 21.93 -5.34
N TYR A 404 -2.75 21.46 -4.59
CA TYR A 404 -2.63 21.16 -3.17
C TYR A 404 -2.56 19.65 -2.94
N GLY A 405 -1.35 19.08 -2.95
CA GLY A 405 -1.10 17.65 -2.78
C GLY A 405 -1.46 16.81 -4.01
N GLY A 406 -1.40 15.48 -3.88
CA GLY A 406 -1.63 14.55 -4.98
C GLY A 406 -0.37 14.18 -5.76
N HIS A 407 -0.56 13.49 -6.90
CA HIS A 407 0.52 12.97 -7.73
C HIS A 407 0.51 13.61 -9.10
N ILE A 408 1.69 14.06 -9.53
CA ILE A 408 2.01 14.29 -10.92
C ILE A 408 2.28 12.92 -11.56
N GLN A 409 1.47 12.57 -12.55
CA GLN A 409 1.62 11.30 -13.26
C GLN A 409 2.60 11.46 -14.42
N THR A 410 3.60 10.58 -14.49
CA THR A 410 4.59 10.61 -15.56
C THR A 410 5.04 9.23 -16.00
N ASP A 411 5.57 9.13 -17.22
CA ASP A 411 6.20 7.93 -17.76
C ASP A 411 7.73 8.07 -17.90
N ILE A 412 8.32 9.12 -17.31
CA ILE A 412 9.76 9.27 -17.22
C ILE A 412 10.31 8.05 -16.46
N LYS A 413 11.06 7.21 -17.18
CA LYS A 413 11.60 5.95 -16.66
C LYS A 413 12.45 6.21 -15.42
N GLY A 414 12.14 5.52 -14.33
CA GLY A 414 12.83 5.66 -13.04
C GLY A 414 12.28 6.75 -12.11
N ALA A 415 11.45 7.68 -12.60
CA ALA A 415 10.74 8.63 -11.74
C ALA A 415 9.40 8.06 -11.26
N THR A 416 8.63 7.45 -12.18
CA THR A 416 7.27 6.90 -12.01
C THR A 416 6.19 7.94 -11.69
N LEU A 417 6.44 8.80 -10.70
CA LEU A 417 5.57 9.88 -10.27
C LEU A 417 6.39 10.92 -9.51
N ILE A 418 5.85 12.14 -9.45
CA ILE A 418 6.27 13.15 -8.46
C ILE A 418 5.06 13.38 -7.57
N SER A 419 5.24 13.36 -6.25
CA SER A 419 4.15 13.63 -5.34
C SER A 419 4.38 14.87 -4.51
N LEU A 420 3.34 15.71 -4.50
CA LEU A 420 3.31 16.94 -3.75
C LEU A 420 2.82 16.66 -2.32
N PRO A 421 3.40 17.32 -1.31
CA PRO A 421 3.07 17.07 0.08
C PRO A 421 1.60 17.31 0.36
N SER A 422 1.02 16.46 1.22
CA SER A 422 -0.33 16.64 1.77
C SER A 422 -0.32 17.31 3.15
N THR A 423 0.69 18.16 3.38
CA THR A 423 0.99 18.78 4.67
C THR A 423 1.52 20.19 4.50
N ASN A 424 1.45 20.97 5.58
CA ASN A 424 1.98 22.34 5.66
C ASN A 424 1.47 23.24 4.52
N TRP A 425 0.15 23.21 4.30
CA TRP A 425 -0.53 23.98 3.25
C TRP A 425 -0.19 25.46 3.34
N GLN A 426 0.15 26.08 2.21
CA GLN A 426 0.54 27.49 2.12
C GLN A 426 1.76 27.88 2.98
N GLY A 427 2.55 26.89 3.43
CA GLY A 427 3.82 27.15 4.10
C GLY A 427 4.86 27.74 3.14
N GLN A 428 5.92 28.32 3.68
CA GLN A 428 7.01 28.86 2.84
C GLN A 428 7.79 27.74 2.13
N LYS A 429 8.04 26.62 2.82
CA LYS A 429 8.79 25.47 2.31
C LYS A 429 7.93 24.21 2.22
N GLY A 430 8.40 23.25 1.43
CA GLY A 430 7.78 21.93 1.35
C GLY A 430 8.73 20.84 0.90
N THR A 431 8.64 19.67 1.52
CA THR A 431 9.29 18.45 1.04
C THR A 431 8.34 17.66 0.15
N LEU A 432 8.74 17.45 -1.10
CA LEU A 432 8.02 16.60 -2.04
C LEU A 432 8.73 15.26 -2.25
N LEU A 433 8.03 14.28 -2.81
CA LEU A 433 8.60 13.02 -3.26
C LEU A 433 8.92 13.14 -4.75
N SER A 434 10.21 13.24 -5.10
CA SER A 434 10.67 13.51 -6.46
C SER A 434 10.70 12.27 -7.36
N TYR A 435 10.81 11.08 -6.78
CA TYR A 435 10.53 9.82 -7.47
C TYR A 435 10.05 8.76 -6.50
N TYR A 436 9.32 7.79 -7.03
CA TYR A 436 8.98 6.54 -6.35
C TYR A 436 9.05 5.37 -7.34
N ASN A 437 10.18 4.67 -7.35
CA ASN A 437 10.45 3.64 -8.35
C ASN A 437 10.48 2.23 -7.77
N PHE A 438 10.26 1.26 -8.64
CA PHE A 438 10.14 -0.16 -8.30
C PHE A 438 10.95 -1.04 -9.25
N GLY A 439 11.17 -2.30 -8.88
CA GLY A 439 11.74 -3.34 -9.72
C GLY A 439 13.07 -2.95 -10.37
N ALA A 440 13.21 -3.27 -11.66
CA ALA A 440 14.41 -2.99 -12.44
C ALA A 440 14.78 -1.50 -12.44
N MET A 441 13.80 -0.59 -12.43
CA MET A 441 14.06 0.85 -12.41
C MET A 441 14.64 1.29 -11.05
N ALA A 442 14.11 0.77 -9.95
CA ALA A 442 14.69 1.01 -8.63
C ALA A 442 16.11 0.44 -8.52
N ALA A 443 16.37 -0.74 -9.10
CA ALA A 443 17.71 -1.32 -9.14
C ALA A 443 18.70 -0.42 -9.90
N GLN A 444 18.31 0.06 -11.10
CA GLN A 444 19.14 0.97 -11.91
C GLN A 444 19.41 2.30 -11.20
N VAL A 445 18.38 2.98 -10.71
CA VAL A 445 18.54 4.27 -9.99
C VAL A 445 19.35 4.07 -8.71
N SER A 446 19.18 2.94 -8.03
CA SER A 446 19.96 2.67 -6.82
C SER A 446 21.45 2.46 -7.09
N ALA A 447 21.89 2.15 -8.31
CA ALA A 447 23.31 2.02 -8.63
C ALA A 447 24.06 3.37 -8.67
N MET A 448 23.32 4.47 -8.81
CA MET A 448 23.84 5.84 -8.78
C MET A 448 24.24 6.26 -7.35
N SER A 449 25.20 7.19 -7.26
CA SER A 449 25.51 7.96 -6.04
C SER A 449 24.30 8.79 -5.59
N LEU A 450 24.27 9.25 -4.33
CA LEU A 450 23.16 10.05 -3.82
C LEU A 450 23.01 11.37 -4.57
N LYS A 451 24.14 11.97 -4.99
CA LYS A 451 24.14 13.17 -5.83
C LYS A 451 23.49 12.89 -7.18
N GLU A 452 23.90 11.82 -7.87
CA GLU A 452 23.32 11.45 -9.16
C GLU A 452 21.83 11.10 -9.06
N ARG A 453 21.39 10.42 -7.99
CA ARG A 453 19.96 10.19 -7.72
C ARG A 453 19.19 11.50 -7.55
N THR A 454 19.79 12.46 -6.84
CA THR A 454 19.21 13.80 -6.67
C THR A 454 19.11 14.51 -8.02
N ASP A 455 20.20 14.55 -8.78
CA ASP A 455 20.23 15.18 -10.10
C ASP A 455 19.24 14.54 -11.08
N PHE A 456 19.08 13.21 -11.02
CA PHE A 456 18.08 12.45 -11.77
C PHE A 456 16.65 12.89 -11.41
N GLY A 457 16.31 12.90 -10.11
CA GLY A 457 14.98 13.33 -9.65
C GLY A 457 14.68 14.78 -10.01
N LEU A 458 15.66 15.67 -9.86
CA LEU A 458 15.54 17.07 -10.25
C LEU A 458 15.38 17.23 -11.78
N ALA A 459 16.08 16.43 -12.60
CA ALA A 459 15.92 16.48 -14.05
C ALA A 459 14.50 16.06 -14.48
N ALA A 460 13.94 15.03 -13.84
CA ALA A 460 12.58 14.59 -14.11
C ALA A 460 11.54 15.67 -13.73
N GLY A 461 11.70 16.29 -12.56
CA GLY A 461 10.80 17.37 -12.12
C GLY A 461 10.92 18.65 -12.95
N GLU A 462 12.12 18.97 -13.43
CA GLU A 462 12.37 20.13 -14.29
C GLU A 462 11.62 20.04 -15.63
N LYS A 463 11.43 18.81 -16.16
CA LYS A 463 10.59 18.61 -17.36
C LYS A 463 9.13 18.99 -17.14
N VAL A 464 8.62 18.85 -15.91
CA VAL A 464 7.23 19.18 -15.56
C VAL A 464 7.08 20.64 -15.13
N PHE A 465 8.05 21.16 -14.38
CA PHE A 465 8.04 22.51 -13.81
C PHE A 465 9.32 23.27 -14.18
N PRO A 466 9.46 23.64 -15.48
CA PRO A 466 10.67 24.26 -16.00
C PRO A 466 10.93 25.63 -15.36
N GLY A 467 12.16 25.87 -14.94
CA GLY A 467 12.62 27.07 -14.26
C GLY A 467 12.29 27.13 -12.76
N GLN A 468 11.44 26.23 -12.24
CA GLN A 468 10.97 26.28 -10.86
C GLN A 468 11.50 25.11 -10.01
N TYR A 469 11.57 23.89 -10.57
CA TYR A 469 11.87 22.69 -9.79
C TYR A 469 13.30 22.69 -9.25
N ARG A 470 14.29 22.89 -10.13
CA ARG A 470 15.71 22.98 -9.75
C ARG A 470 16.02 24.22 -8.96
N ASP A 471 15.49 25.38 -9.35
CA ASP A 471 15.73 26.63 -8.62
C ASP A 471 15.25 26.51 -7.18
N SER A 472 14.14 25.83 -6.94
CA SER A 472 13.56 25.70 -5.60
C SER A 472 14.27 24.66 -4.72
N ALA A 473 15.06 23.73 -5.26
CA ALA A 473 15.62 22.63 -4.49
C ALA A 473 16.74 23.06 -3.53
N GLU A 474 16.65 22.65 -2.26
CA GLU A 474 17.65 23.00 -1.23
C GLU A 474 18.44 21.78 -0.74
N SER A 475 17.76 20.66 -0.51
CA SER A 475 18.38 19.43 -0.01
C SER A 475 17.52 18.21 -0.33
N SER A 476 18.11 17.03 -0.23
CA SER A 476 17.45 15.77 -0.58
C SER A 476 17.78 14.64 0.39
N PHE A 477 16.95 13.60 0.37
CA PHE A 477 17.20 12.35 1.08
C PHE A 477 16.67 11.16 0.28
N SER A 478 17.57 10.30 -0.19
CA SER A 478 17.22 9.07 -0.92
C SER A 478 17.29 7.83 -0.05
N VAL A 479 16.41 6.84 -0.32
CA VAL A 479 16.50 5.47 0.21
C VAL A 479 16.16 4.45 -0.87
N ALA A 480 16.96 3.39 -0.98
CA ALA A 480 16.70 2.18 -1.76
C ALA A 480 16.61 0.95 -0.82
N TRP A 481 15.39 0.44 -0.59
CA TRP A 481 15.15 -0.56 0.46
C TRP A 481 15.81 -1.92 0.23
N HIS A 482 16.03 -2.31 -1.02
CA HIS A 482 16.81 -3.51 -1.38
C HIS A 482 18.29 -3.40 -1.03
N ARG A 483 18.78 -2.19 -0.76
CA ARG A 483 20.14 -1.94 -0.26
C ARG A 483 20.18 -1.70 1.25
N VAL A 484 19.07 -1.75 1.99
CA VAL A 484 19.09 -1.57 3.45
C VAL A 484 19.35 -2.92 4.15
N LYS A 485 20.48 -3.04 4.87
CA LYS A 485 21.04 -4.28 5.43
C LYS A 485 20.02 -5.24 6.05
N TYR A 486 19.12 -4.72 6.88
CA TYR A 486 18.18 -5.50 7.67
C TYR A 486 16.76 -5.50 7.06
N ASN A 487 16.64 -5.22 5.76
CA ASN A 487 15.40 -5.22 5.00
C ASN A 487 15.53 -6.00 3.70
N LEU A 488 16.54 -5.65 2.89
CA LEU A 488 16.83 -6.27 1.60
C LEU A 488 15.58 -6.35 0.69
N GLY A 489 14.78 -5.28 0.71
CA GLY A 489 13.63 -5.07 -0.14
C GLY A 489 12.49 -4.31 0.53
N GLY A 490 11.54 -3.85 -0.29
CA GLY A 490 10.38 -3.07 0.12
C GLY A 490 9.32 -3.91 0.82
N TRP A 491 8.85 -4.95 0.14
CA TRP A 491 7.86 -5.93 0.62
C TRP A 491 8.04 -7.26 -0.08
N ALA A 492 7.49 -8.33 0.49
CA ALA A 492 7.50 -9.64 -0.15
C ALA A 492 6.61 -9.65 -1.40
N ASP A 493 7.09 -10.25 -2.48
CA ASP A 493 6.31 -10.49 -3.70
C ASP A 493 5.98 -11.97 -3.82
N TRP A 494 4.70 -12.29 -3.58
CA TRP A 494 4.21 -13.66 -3.60
C TRP A 494 3.62 -13.99 -4.96
N SER A 495 4.24 -14.96 -5.65
CA SER A 495 3.62 -15.58 -6.82
C SER A 495 2.34 -16.34 -6.42
N GLU A 496 1.43 -16.52 -7.38
CA GLU A 496 0.22 -17.31 -7.15
C GLU A 496 0.53 -18.74 -6.72
N ALA A 497 1.53 -19.37 -7.36
CA ALA A 497 2.05 -20.68 -6.95
C ALA A 497 2.55 -20.65 -5.50
N GLY A 498 3.37 -19.64 -5.14
CA GLY A 498 3.88 -19.46 -3.78
C GLY A 498 2.77 -19.31 -2.74
N ARG A 499 1.68 -18.59 -3.07
CA ARG A 499 0.48 -18.48 -2.20
C ARG A 499 -0.21 -19.81 -1.95
N ARG A 500 -0.20 -20.72 -2.93
CA ARG A 500 -0.83 -22.04 -2.82
C ARG A 500 0.03 -23.07 -2.09
N THR A 501 1.36 -22.96 -2.18
CA THR A 501 2.28 -23.99 -1.68
C THR A 501 3.15 -23.54 -0.50
N ALA A 502 4.04 -22.57 -0.72
CA ALA A 502 5.01 -22.12 0.27
C ALA A 502 4.37 -21.30 1.40
N TYR A 503 3.43 -20.40 1.08
CA TYR A 503 2.80 -19.51 2.06
C TYR A 503 2.09 -20.27 3.19
N PRO A 504 1.22 -21.28 2.96
CA PRO A 504 0.59 -22.03 4.04
C PRO A 504 1.59 -22.77 4.94
N ARG A 505 2.71 -23.26 4.36
CA ARG A 505 3.79 -23.90 5.13
C ARG A 505 4.46 -22.90 6.06
N LEU A 506 4.83 -21.74 5.55
CA LEU A 506 5.45 -20.69 6.36
C LEU A 506 4.49 -20.14 7.43
N LEU A 507 3.20 -19.99 7.10
CA LEU A 507 2.18 -19.49 8.02
C LEU A 507 1.99 -20.43 9.23
N LYS A 508 2.15 -21.75 9.04
CA LYS A 508 2.10 -22.75 10.13
C LYS A 508 3.26 -22.61 11.12
N GLY A 509 4.39 -22.07 10.65
CA GLY A 509 5.67 -22.05 11.37
C GLY A 509 6.33 -23.43 11.46
N GLU A 510 7.49 -23.48 12.11
CA GLU A 510 8.28 -24.70 12.28
C GLU A 510 8.75 -24.85 13.73
N GLY A 511 8.44 -25.99 14.34
CA GLY A 511 8.66 -26.24 15.76
C GLY A 511 7.97 -25.19 16.65
N ARG A 512 8.79 -24.49 17.43
CA ARG A 512 8.39 -23.41 18.35
C ARG A 512 8.62 -22.02 17.75
N THR A 513 8.87 -21.93 16.45
CA THR A 513 9.03 -20.66 15.73
C THR A 513 7.87 -20.40 14.79
N LEU A 514 7.20 -19.27 14.97
CA LEU A 514 6.17 -18.76 14.07
C LEU A 514 6.69 -17.53 13.31
N LEU A 515 6.21 -17.31 12.09
CA LEU A 515 6.57 -16.13 11.28
C LEU A 515 5.42 -15.12 11.26
N ALA A 516 5.72 -13.85 11.53
CA ALA A 516 4.76 -12.75 11.43
C ALA A 516 5.35 -11.53 10.72
N GLY A 517 4.51 -10.78 10.00
CA GLY A 517 4.90 -9.58 9.28
C GLY A 517 4.09 -9.42 8.02
N GLU A 518 4.26 -8.32 7.29
CA GLU A 518 3.47 -8.10 6.05
C GLU A 518 3.64 -9.24 5.04
N HIS A 519 4.83 -9.86 5.00
CA HIS A 519 5.13 -11.03 4.19
C HIS A 519 4.30 -12.27 4.53
N MET A 520 3.76 -12.34 5.76
CA MET A 520 2.84 -13.38 6.25
C MET A 520 1.41 -12.85 6.32
N SER A 521 1.02 -12.05 5.33
CA SER A 521 -0.35 -11.54 5.12
C SER A 521 -0.68 -11.49 3.62
N HIS A 522 -1.92 -11.17 3.26
CA HIS A 522 -2.30 -10.83 1.89
C HIS A 522 -2.25 -9.30 1.62
N LEU A 523 -1.84 -8.51 2.60
CA LEU A 523 -1.77 -7.05 2.55
C LEU A 523 -0.30 -6.61 2.44
N ASN A 524 0.39 -7.14 1.42
CA ASN A 524 1.81 -6.91 1.22
C ASN A 524 2.10 -5.43 0.97
N GLY A 525 3.20 -4.92 1.53
CA GLY A 525 3.56 -3.51 1.44
C GLY A 525 2.76 -2.57 2.36
N TRP A 526 1.79 -3.09 3.13
CA TRP A 526 0.97 -2.29 4.05
C TRP A 526 1.29 -2.54 5.53
N GLN A 527 1.10 -1.50 6.34
CA GLN A 527 1.22 -1.58 7.80
C GLN A 527 0.19 -2.56 8.38
N ALA A 528 -1.03 -2.57 7.83
CA ALA A 528 -2.09 -3.49 8.18
C ALA A 528 -1.67 -4.96 8.07
N GLY A 529 -0.92 -5.33 7.03
CA GLY A 529 -0.42 -6.70 6.85
C GLY A 529 0.51 -7.13 7.99
N ALA A 530 1.38 -6.24 8.46
CA ALA A 530 2.25 -6.52 9.60
C ALA A 530 1.45 -6.73 10.90
N ILE A 531 0.43 -5.90 11.13
CA ILE A 531 -0.40 -5.94 12.34
C ILE A 531 -1.30 -7.18 12.33
N GLU A 532 -2.02 -7.44 11.24
CA GLU A 532 -2.95 -8.57 11.14
C GLU A 532 -2.23 -9.92 11.16
N SER A 533 -1.05 -9.99 10.56
CA SER A 533 -0.20 -11.17 10.66
C SER A 533 0.24 -11.44 12.11
N ALA A 534 0.63 -10.40 12.85
CA ALA A 534 0.95 -10.53 14.27
C ALA A 534 -0.26 -11.01 15.08
N TRP A 535 -1.44 -10.40 14.86
CA TRP A 535 -2.70 -10.82 15.48
C TRP A 535 -3.03 -12.29 15.22
N TYR A 536 -2.87 -12.76 13.99
CA TYR A 536 -3.07 -14.16 13.65
C TYR A 536 -2.10 -15.07 14.41
N GLN A 537 -0.81 -14.73 14.42
CA GLN A 537 0.20 -15.59 15.03
C GLN A 537 0.17 -15.60 16.56
N ILE A 538 -0.22 -14.50 17.22
CA ILE A 538 -0.38 -14.51 18.68
C ILE A 538 -1.55 -15.41 19.11
N GLU A 539 -2.62 -15.56 18.30
CA GLU A 539 -3.67 -16.55 18.56
C GLU A 539 -3.11 -17.98 18.51
N GLN A 540 -2.32 -18.29 17.47
CA GLN A 540 -1.72 -19.60 17.31
C GLN A 540 -0.72 -19.89 18.44
N LEU A 541 0.13 -18.92 18.77
CA LEU A 541 1.10 -19.02 19.86
C LEU A 541 0.40 -19.23 21.20
N HIS A 542 -0.63 -18.43 21.48
CA HIS A 542 -1.36 -18.51 22.74
C HIS A 542 -2.06 -19.87 22.87
N ALA A 543 -2.72 -20.36 21.82
CA ALA A 543 -3.34 -21.69 21.83
C ALA A 543 -2.34 -22.82 22.10
N ARG A 544 -1.12 -22.74 21.55
CA ARG A 544 -0.06 -23.75 21.78
C ARG A 544 0.58 -23.70 23.17
N LEU A 545 0.56 -22.54 23.83
CA LEU A 545 1.14 -22.37 25.17
C LEU A 545 0.14 -22.55 26.31
N SER A 546 -1.15 -22.48 25.99
CA SER A 546 -2.27 -22.70 26.91
C SER A 546 -2.82 -24.13 26.88
N ALA A 547 -2.47 -24.92 25.85
CA ALA A 547 -2.66 -26.37 25.80
C ALA A 547 -1.54 -27.07 26.59
#